data_AF-A0A6A9UV43-F1
#
_entry.id   AF-A0A6A9UV43-F1
#
_cell.length_a   1.000
_cell.length_b   1.000
_cell.length_c   1.000
_cell.angle_alpha   90.00
_cell.angle_beta   90.00
_cell.angle_gamma   90.00
#
_symmetry.space_group_name_H-M   'P 1'
#
loop_
_entity.id
_entity.type
_entity.pdbx_description
1 polymer ?
#
loop_
_entity_poly.entity_id
_entity_poly.type
_entity_poly.pdbx_seq_one_letter_code
_entity_poly.pdbx_strand_id
1 'polypeptide(L)'
;MSTRTTHEHDGTLAVFLIGMRFNRPWRPDAWLPTFLAMPRMLRELARDPGSGFLGYRLLLGGRGVTVVQYWRDVESVYAYAGDPARSHRPAWQAFNRRARRAGPAVGIWHETFQVARAESVYVDMPPTGLAAATRVVEVGAGRHTARERMG
;
A
#
# COMPACT_ATOMS: atom_id res chain seq x y z
N MET A 1 -15.61 27.40 4.92
CA MET A 1 -16.46 26.21 5.05
C MET A 1 -15.55 25.00 5.12
N SER A 2 -15.78 24.07 6.05
CA SER A 2 -15.02 22.82 6.12
C SER A 2 -15.49 21.88 5.02
N THR A 3 -14.55 21.29 4.28
CA THR A 3 -14.82 20.33 3.20
C THR A 3 -14.76 18.92 3.75
N ARG A 4 -15.77 18.10 3.45
CA ARG A 4 -15.83 16.68 3.85
C ARG A 4 -15.94 15.81 2.61
N THR A 5 -15.01 14.88 2.44
CA THR A 5 -15.01 13.92 1.33
C THR A 5 -14.93 12.48 1.82
N THR A 6 -15.31 11.56 0.94
CA THR A 6 -15.22 10.10 1.12
C THR A 6 -14.80 9.44 -0.20
N HIS A 7 -14.48 8.16 -0.15
CA HIS A 7 -14.31 7.32 -1.34
C HIS A 7 -15.67 6.91 -1.93
N GLU A 8 -15.68 6.69 -3.24
CA GLU A 8 -16.69 5.94 -4.00
C GLU A 8 -15.97 4.80 -4.72
N HIS A 9 -16.36 3.56 -4.44
CA HIS A 9 -15.81 2.36 -5.05
C HIS A 9 -16.84 1.24 -5.00
N ASP A 10 -17.02 0.56 -6.12
CA ASP A 10 -17.92 -0.58 -6.22
C ASP A 10 -17.15 -1.90 -6.22
N GLY A 11 -17.71 -2.90 -5.55
CA GLY A 11 -17.16 -4.24 -5.50
C GLY A 11 -16.16 -4.47 -4.37
N THR A 12 -15.45 -5.57 -4.46
CA THR A 12 -14.44 -5.95 -3.46
C THR A 12 -13.22 -5.03 -3.55
N LEU A 13 -12.44 -5.03 -2.47
CA LEU A 13 -11.14 -4.37 -2.40
C LEU A 13 -10.19 -5.29 -1.63
N ALA A 14 -8.91 -5.21 -1.97
CA ALA A 14 -7.85 -5.72 -1.11
C ALA A 14 -6.98 -4.56 -0.58
N VAL A 15 -6.68 -4.62 0.71
CA VAL A 15 -5.73 -3.71 1.37
C VAL A 15 -4.49 -4.53 1.70
N PHE A 16 -3.35 -4.12 1.14
CA PHE A 16 -2.08 -4.79 1.35
C PHE A 16 -1.12 -3.87 2.08
N LEU A 17 -0.76 -4.25 3.31
CA LEU A 17 0.26 -3.55 4.08
C LEU A 17 1.57 -4.28 3.89
N ILE A 18 2.63 -3.53 3.59
CA ILE A 18 3.99 -4.06 3.59
C ILE A 18 4.90 -3.06 4.28
N GLY A 19 5.76 -3.57 5.16
CA GLY A 19 6.65 -2.71 5.91
C GLY A 19 8.06 -3.26 6.02
N MET A 20 8.99 -2.33 6.17
CA MET A 20 10.38 -2.59 6.46
C MET A 20 10.73 -1.97 7.81
N ARG A 21 11.34 -2.75 8.70
CA ARG A 21 11.86 -2.30 10.00
C ARG A 21 13.38 -2.23 9.97
N PHE A 22 13.93 -1.11 10.43
CA PHE A 22 15.36 -0.93 10.67
C PHE A 22 15.73 -1.54 12.04
N ASN A 23 16.15 -2.80 12.06
CA ASN A 23 16.59 -3.44 13.30
C ASN A 23 17.99 -2.95 13.71
N ARG A 24 18.85 -2.66 12.73
CA ARG A 24 20.19 -2.07 12.92
C ARG A 24 20.31 -0.81 12.05
N PRO A 25 19.82 0.37 12.49
CA PRO A 25 19.79 1.57 11.65
C PRO A 25 21.18 2.03 11.18
N TRP A 26 22.24 1.71 11.92
CA TRP A 26 23.64 2.01 11.56
C TRP A 26 24.21 1.12 10.43
N ARG A 27 23.41 0.24 9.81
CA ARG A 27 23.81 -0.63 8.70
C ARG A 27 23.12 -0.25 7.37
N PRO A 28 23.39 0.95 6.82
CA PRO A 28 22.79 1.38 5.55
C PRO A 28 23.14 0.47 4.38
N ASP A 29 24.29 -0.20 4.42
CA ASP A 29 24.68 -1.25 3.48
C ASP A 29 23.64 -2.39 3.39
N ALA A 30 22.94 -2.67 4.49
CA ALA A 30 21.93 -3.71 4.57
C ALA A 30 20.52 -3.21 4.19
N TRP A 31 20.11 -2.04 4.69
CA TRP A 31 18.72 -1.58 4.55
C TRP A 31 18.47 -0.67 3.34
N LEU A 32 19.44 0.14 2.91
CA LEU A 32 19.23 1.12 1.84
C LEU A 32 18.84 0.48 0.50
N PRO A 33 19.45 -0.63 0.04
CA PRO A 33 19.04 -1.25 -1.21
C PRO A 33 17.60 -1.78 -1.18
N THR A 34 17.17 -2.32 -0.03
CA THR A 34 15.80 -2.83 0.18
C THR A 34 14.80 -1.67 0.19
N PHE A 35 15.14 -0.58 0.88
CA PHE A 35 14.36 0.65 0.90
C PHE A 35 14.11 1.20 -0.51
N LEU A 36 15.14 1.24 -1.35
CA LEU A 36 15.06 1.76 -2.72
C LEU A 36 14.31 0.84 -3.70
N ALA A 37 14.10 -0.43 -3.36
CA ALA A 37 13.39 -1.37 -4.22
C ALA A 37 11.88 -1.09 -4.29
N MET A 38 11.27 -0.67 -3.18
CA MET A 38 9.82 -0.45 -3.10
C MET A 38 9.32 0.67 -4.03
N PRO A 39 9.95 1.87 -4.09
CA PRO A 39 9.56 2.90 -5.05
C PRO A 39 9.66 2.48 -6.51
N ARG A 40 10.51 1.50 -6.86
CA ARG A 40 10.55 0.95 -8.23
C ARG A 40 9.31 0.10 -8.51
N MET A 41 8.96 -0.79 -7.59
CA MET A 41 7.75 -1.64 -7.70
C MET A 41 6.48 -0.79 -7.80
N LEU A 42 6.32 0.22 -6.94
CA LEU A 42 5.16 1.10 -6.96
C LEU A 42 5.05 1.90 -8.27
N ARG A 43 6.18 2.32 -8.85
CA ARG A 43 6.23 2.99 -10.16
C ARG A 43 5.95 2.08 -11.35
N GLU A 44 6.21 0.77 -11.22
CA GLU A 44 5.85 -0.24 -12.20
C GLU A 44 4.33 -0.46 -12.16
N LEU A 45 3.78 -0.67 -10.97
CA LEU A 45 2.34 -0.83 -10.75
C LEU A 45 1.53 0.38 -11.22
N ALA A 46 1.95 1.59 -10.86
CA ALA A 46 1.25 2.81 -11.26
C ALA A 46 1.24 3.07 -12.79
N ARG A 47 2.10 2.40 -13.56
CA ARG A 47 2.12 2.48 -15.04
C ARG A 47 1.33 1.37 -15.72
N ASP A 48 0.81 0.42 -14.96
CA ASP A 48 0.06 -0.70 -15.48
C ASP A 48 -1.38 -0.69 -14.92
N PRO A 49 -2.32 -0.03 -15.62
CA PRO A 49 -3.73 -0.02 -15.22
C PRO A 49 -4.36 -1.42 -15.17
N GLY A 50 -3.79 -2.40 -15.87
CA GLY A 50 -4.28 -3.78 -15.87
C GLY A 50 -3.90 -4.58 -14.64
N SER A 51 -2.92 -4.10 -13.86
CA SER A 51 -2.37 -4.81 -12.69
C SER A 51 -3.34 -4.97 -11.52
N GLY A 52 -4.45 -4.23 -11.51
CA GLY A 52 -5.41 -4.18 -10.39
C GLY A 52 -4.94 -3.33 -9.21
N PHE A 53 -3.77 -2.67 -9.32
CA PHE A 53 -3.31 -1.69 -8.35
C PHE A 53 -4.08 -0.38 -8.46
N LEU A 54 -4.61 0.10 -7.33
CA LEU A 54 -5.45 1.30 -7.27
C LEU A 54 -4.67 2.50 -6.72
N GLY A 55 -3.70 2.25 -5.83
CA GLY A 55 -2.86 3.31 -5.27
C GLY A 55 -2.17 2.90 -4.00
N TYR A 56 -1.43 3.84 -3.41
CA TYR A 56 -0.73 3.59 -2.16
C TYR A 56 -0.58 4.84 -1.30
N ARG A 57 -0.29 4.63 -0.02
CA ARG A 57 0.15 5.65 0.92
C ARG A 57 1.41 5.19 1.66
N LEU A 58 2.41 6.06 1.70
CA LEU A 58 3.62 5.83 2.48
C LEU A 58 3.46 6.42 3.87
N LEU A 59 3.81 5.62 4.87
CA LEU A 59 3.83 6.01 6.28
C LEU A 59 5.27 5.83 6.79
N LEU A 60 5.91 6.93 7.14
CA LEU A 60 7.24 6.94 7.75
C LEU A 60 7.09 6.84 9.27
N GLY A 61 7.77 5.89 9.89
CA GLY A 61 7.85 5.74 11.34
C GLY A 61 9.28 5.81 11.83
N GLY A 62 9.47 6.04 13.14
CA GLY A 62 10.82 6.20 13.71
C GLY A 62 11.75 4.98 13.57
N ARG A 63 11.21 3.80 13.27
CA ARG A 63 11.99 2.56 13.08
C ARG A 63 11.72 1.84 11.76
N GLY A 64 11.09 2.50 10.79
CA GLY A 64 10.72 1.82 9.56
C GLY A 64 9.82 2.62 8.63
N VAL A 65 9.44 1.97 7.54
CA VAL A 65 8.47 2.48 6.58
C VAL A 65 7.40 1.44 6.36
N THR A 66 6.16 1.89 6.30
CA THR A 66 5.00 1.10 5.92
C THR A 66 4.40 1.67 4.65
N VAL A 67 4.07 0.78 3.71
CA VAL A 67 3.28 1.11 2.52
C VAL A 67 1.92 0.47 2.68
N VAL A 68 0.88 1.29 2.72
CA VAL A 68 -0.50 0.84 2.56
C VAL A 68 -0.81 0.86 1.08
N GLN A 69 -1.18 -0.27 0.51
CA GLN A 69 -1.54 -0.39 -0.90
C GLN A 69 -3.01 -0.78 -1.03
N TYR A 70 -3.68 -0.19 -2.01
CA TYR A 70 -5.07 -0.47 -2.35
C TYR A 70 -5.10 -1.20 -3.69
N TRP A 71 -5.86 -2.28 -3.74
CA TRP A 71 -5.98 -3.16 -4.89
C TRP A 71 -7.44 -3.49 -5.12
N ARG A 72 -7.81 -3.75 -6.37
CA ARG A 72 -9.16 -4.17 -6.73
C ARG A 72 -9.55 -5.50 -6.06
N ASP A 73 -8.60 -6.42 -5.91
CA ASP A 73 -8.85 -7.75 -5.38
C ASP A 73 -7.53 -8.41 -4.91
N VAL A 74 -7.62 -9.52 -4.18
CA VAL A 74 -6.45 -10.23 -3.63
C VAL A 74 -5.70 -10.97 -4.73
N GLU A 75 -6.42 -11.46 -5.72
CA GLU A 75 -5.92 -12.18 -6.88
C GLU A 75 -4.92 -11.31 -7.66
N SER A 76 -5.20 -10.01 -7.82
CA SER A 76 -4.31 -9.03 -8.45
C SER A 76 -3.00 -8.87 -7.66
N VAL A 77 -3.06 -8.88 -6.32
CA VAL A 77 -1.86 -8.85 -5.46
C VAL A 77 -0.99 -10.09 -5.73
N TYR A 78 -1.60 -11.27 -5.75
CA TYR A 78 -0.89 -12.53 -5.98
C TYR A 78 -0.36 -12.68 -7.40
N ALA A 79 -1.12 -12.23 -8.41
CA ALA A 79 -0.69 -12.19 -9.79
C ALA A 79 0.60 -11.37 -9.93
N TYR A 80 0.62 -10.16 -9.37
CA TYR A 80 1.82 -9.32 -9.37
C TYR A 80 2.98 -9.94 -8.59
N ALA A 81 2.71 -10.50 -7.39
CA ALA A 81 3.75 -11.09 -6.56
C ALA A 81 4.40 -12.33 -7.19
N GLY A 82 3.62 -13.11 -7.93
CA GLY A 82 4.02 -14.36 -8.57
C GLY A 82 4.67 -14.21 -9.95
N ASP A 83 4.39 -13.11 -10.66
CA ASP A 83 4.82 -12.89 -12.05
C ASP A 83 6.36 -12.78 -12.17
N PRO A 84 7.04 -13.70 -12.90
CA PRO A 84 8.48 -13.69 -13.10
C PRO A 84 9.01 -12.49 -13.88
N ALA A 85 8.17 -11.83 -14.68
CA ALA A 85 8.54 -10.66 -15.47
C ALA A 85 8.47 -9.35 -14.65
N ARG A 86 7.85 -9.37 -13.47
CA ARG A 86 7.67 -8.17 -12.62
C ARG A 86 8.84 -7.95 -11.69
N SER A 87 8.96 -6.71 -11.22
CA SER A 87 10.04 -6.27 -10.35
C SER A 87 10.01 -6.87 -8.93
N HIS A 88 8.88 -7.45 -8.49
CA HIS A 88 8.76 -8.06 -7.17
C HIS A 88 9.74 -9.21 -6.93
N ARG A 89 9.76 -10.22 -7.81
CA ARG A 89 10.63 -11.40 -7.67
C ARG A 89 12.12 -11.08 -7.63
N PRO A 90 12.70 -10.30 -8.55
CA PRO A 90 14.12 -9.96 -8.48
C PRO A 90 14.43 -9.12 -7.22
N ALA A 91 13.52 -8.24 -6.78
CA ALA A 91 13.68 -7.50 -5.53
C ALA A 91 13.69 -8.44 -4.31
N TRP A 92 12.78 -9.40 -4.24
CA TRP A 92 12.72 -10.39 -3.16
C TRP A 92 13.96 -11.28 -3.11
N GLN A 93 14.43 -11.77 -4.25
CA GLN A 93 15.68 -12.53 -4.33
C GLN A 93 16.89 -11.70 -3.88
N ALA A 94 16.95 -10.44 -4.30
CA ALA A 94 18.00 -9.50 -3.93
C ALA A 94 17.99 -9.18 -2.42
N PHE A 95 16.82 -9.08 -1.81
CA PHE A 95 16.64 -8.96 -0.36
C PHE A 95 17.15 -10.22 0.35
N ASN A 96 16.68 -11.41 -0.05
CA ASN A 96 17.06 -12.68 0.60
C ASN A 96 18.57 -12.92 0.58
N ARG A 97 19.26 -12.60 -0.54
CA ARG A 97 20.73 -12.68 -0.61
C ARG A 97 21.42 -11.75 0.37
N ARG A 98 20.90 -10.53 0.57
CA ARG A 98 21.47 -9.56 1.53
C ARG A 98 21.18 -9.96 2.97
N ALA A 99 19.96 -10.39 3.27
CA ALA A 99 19.56 -10.83 4.61
C ALA A 99 20.47 -11.96 5.12
N ARG A 100 20.81 -12.93 4.25
CA ARG A 100 21.77 -14.01 4.57
C ARG A 100 23.17 -13.51 4.96
N ARG A 101 23.64 -12.39 4.38
CA ARG A 101 24.97 -11.82 4.64
C ARG A 101 24.98 -10.83 5.81
N ALA A 102 23.92 -10.04 5.95
CA ALA A 102 23.86 -8.94 6.91
C ALA A 102 23.25 -9.33 8.27
N GLY A 103 22.72 -10.55 8.39
CA GLY A 103 22.00 -11.01 9.58
C GLY A 103 20.69 -10.23 9.77
N PRO A 104 20.18 -10.11 11.01
CA PRO A 104 18.85 -9.54 11.27
C PRO A 104 18.82 -8.00 11.20
N ALA A 105 19.62 -7.37 10.34
CA ALA A 105 19.71 -5.91 10.22
C ALA A 105 18.42 -5.26 9.70
N VAL A 106 17.62 -6.01 8.95
CA VAL A 106 16.37 -5.57 8.31
C VAL A 106 15.27 -6.57 8.62
N GLY A 107 14.12 -6.10 9.09
CA GLY A 107 12.87 -6.86 9.13
C GLY A 107 11.98 -6.47 7.96
N ILE A 108 11.26 -7.44 7.39
CA ILE A 108 10.17 -7.21 6.43
C ILE A 108 8.94 -7.93 6.95
N TRP A 109 7.78 -7.32 6.80
CA TRP A 109 6.48 -7.90 7.13
C TRP A 109 5.45 -7.47 6.10
N HIS A 110 4.37 -8.24 5.97
CA HIS A 110 3.24 -7.87 5.15
C HIS A 110 1.95 -8.46 5.70
N GLU A 111 0.84 -7.79 5.44
CA GLU A 111 -0.51 -8.21 5.82
C GLU A 111 -1.43 -7.97 4.62
N THR A 112 -2.30 -8.94 4.32
CA THR A 112 -3.26 -8.84 3.20
C THR A 112 -4.67 -8.98 3.75
N PHE A 113 -5.52 -8.00 3.46
CA PHE A 113 -6.91 -7.96 3.88
C PHE A 113 -7.80 -7.97 2.66
N GLN A 114 -8.66 -8.97 2.54
CA GLN A 114 -9.81 -8.91 1.65
C GLN A 114 -10.93 -8.20 2.38
N VAL A 115 -11.44 -7.09 1.84
CA VAL A 115 -12.52 -6.33 2.46
C VAL A 115 -13.76 -6.36 1.59
N ALA A 116 -14.88 -6.73 2.20
CA ALA A 116 -16.18 -6.75 1.53
C ALA A 116 -16.79 -5.34 1.42
N ARG A 117 -16.58 -4.51 2.45
CA ARG A 117 -17.03 -3.13 2.54
C ARG A 117 -16.00 -2.29 3.28
N ALA A 118 -15.94 -1.01 2.99
CA ALA A 118 -15.07 -0.05 3.64
C ALA A 118 -15.80 1.28 3.85
N GLU A 119 -15.33 2.08 4.81
CA GLU A 119 -15.77 3.45 5.02
C GLU A 119 -14.55 4.35 5.13
N SER A 120 -14.72 5.60 4.70
CA SER A 120 -13.72 6.64 4.87
C SER A 120 -14.37 7.98 5.11
N VAL A 121 -13.67 8.88 5.78
CA VAL A 121 -14.00 10.30 5.80
C VAL A 121 -12.71 11.11 5.87
N TYR A 122 -12.66 12.19 5.10
CA TYR A 122 -11.56 13.13 5.07
C TYR A 122 -12.14 14.54 5.26
N VAL A 123 -11.61 15.28 6.24
CA VAL A 123 -12.09 16.62 6.59
C VAL A 123 -10.94 17.59 6.41
N ASP A 124 -11.11 18.59 5.53
CA ASP A 124 -10.11 19.63 5.23
C ASP A 124 -8.73 19.05 4.86
N MET A 125 -8.74 17.96 4.11
CA MET A 125 -7.55 17.24 3.66
C MET A 125 -7.52 17.16 2.13
N PRO A 126 -6.32 17.22 1.50
CA PRO A 126 -6.20 16.85 0.10
C PRO A 126 -6.59 15.38 -0.11
N PRO A 127 -6.95 14.96 -1.34
CA PRO A 127 -7.20 13.54 -1.65
C PRO A 127 -6.10 12.64 -1.09
N THR A 128 -6.49 11.67 -0.25
CA THR A 128 -5.55 10.74 0.37
C THR A 128 -6.19 9.38 0.63
N GLY A 129 -5.35 8.39 0.95
CA GLY A 129 -5.78 7.04 1.29
C GLY A 129 -6.68 6.40 0.23
N LEU A 130 -7.76 5.77 0.68
CA LEU A 130 -8.69 5.04 -0.17
C LEU A 130 -9.38 5.94 -1.19
N ALA A 131 -9.78 7.16 -0.83
CA ALA A 131 -10.45 8.08 -1.77
C ALA A 131 -9.51 8.52 -2.91
N ALA A 132 -8.21 8.71 -2.64
CA ALA A 132 -7.23 9.00 -3.68
C ALA A 132 -6.91 7.78 -4.57
N ALA A 133 -7.02 6.57 -4.03
CA ALA A 133 -6.82 5.34 -4.80
C ALA A 133 -8.05 4.95 -5.64
N THR A 134 -9.22 5.53 -5.35
CA THR A 134 -10.48 5.23 -6.02
C THR A 134 -11.06 6.52 -6.60
N ARG A 135 -12.26 6.93 -6.19
CA ARG A 135 -12.86 8.19 -6.56
C ARG A 135 -13.18 9.01 -5.31
N VAL A 136 -12.81 10.30 -5.34
CA VAL A 136 -13.16 11.26 -4.29
C VAL A 136 -14.55 11.82 -4.57
N VAL A 137 -15.43 11.77 -3.57
CA VAL A 137 -16.77 12.40 -3.61
C VAL A 137 -17.04 13.18 -2.33
N GLU A 138 -17.90 14.20 -2.40
CA GLU A 138 -18.31 14.96 -1.21
C GLU A 138 -19.22 14.12 -0.30
N VAL A 139 -19.14 14.39 1.01
CA VAL A 139 -20.07 13.79 1.97
C VAL A 139 -21.41 14.53 1.91
N GLY A 140 -22.31 14.04 1.06
CA GLY A 140 -23.67 14.53 0.90
C GLY A 140 -24.72 13.79 1.75
N ALA A 141 -25.99 13.98 1.38
CA ALA A 141 -27.14 13.32 2.01
C ALA A 141 -26.99 11.78 2.01
N GLY A 142 -27.39 11.14 3.10
CA GLY A 142 -27.29 9.69 3.26
C GLY A 142 -25.86 9.15 3.38
N ARG A 143 -24.88 10.01 3.71
CA ARG A 143 -23.48 9.64 3.97
C ARG A 143 -22.92 10.35 5.22
N HIS A 144 -23.79 10.87 6.08
CA HIS A 144 -23.37 11.71 7.21
C HIS A 144 -22.69 10.89 8.31
N THR A 145 -23.17 9.68 8.56
CA THR A 145 -22.65 8.74 9.55
C THR A 145 -21.69 7.72 8.92
N ALA A 146 -20.84 7.11 9.75
CA ALA A 146 -19.97 6.03 9.29
C ALA A 146 -20.77 4.82 8.78
N ARG A 147 -21.88 4.47 9.45
CA ARG A 147 -22.75 3.37 9.02
C ARG A 147 -23.32 3.59 7.63
N GLU A 148 -23.81 4.79 7.34
CA GLU A 148 -24.33 5.14 6.02
C GLU A 148 -23.26 5.05 4.92
N ARG A 149 -22.02 5.42 5.22
CA ARG A 149 -20.90 5.32 4.26
C ARG A 149 -20.38 3.89 4.07
N MET A 150 -20.56 3.01 5.04
CA MET A 150 -20.24 1.58 4.89
C MET A 150 -21.14 0.87 3.86
N GLY A 151 -22.34 1.42 3.59
CA GLY A 151 -23.37 0.81 2.74
C GLY A 151 -24.18 -0.25 3.46
#